data_AF-A0A925L097-F1
#
_entry.id   AF-A0A925L097-F1
#
_cell.length_a   1.000
_cell.length_b   1.000
_cell.length_c   1.000
_cell.angle_alpha   90.00
_cell.angle_beta   90.00
_cell.angle_gamma   90.00
#
_symmetry.space_group_name_H-M   'P 1'
#
loop_
_entity.id
_entity.type
_entity.pdbx_description
1 polymer ?
#
loop_
_entity_poly.entity_id
_entity_poly.type
_entity_poly.pdbx_seq_one_letter_code
_entity_poly.pdbx_strand_id
1 'polypeptide(L)'
;MGIISIPVRLTLSESSAVALTMAADELAAASNTINFLAALDTNHRLWLTLSDIAHNSKWTVPDRRLSDFVMATSHKAGRKTGDDQIETLIGINRDVSAKLAGNQDMDAVQRRATLAWQERGRPYGLGLERWLIAEMERKARIRH
;
A
#
# COMPACT_ATOMS: atom_id res chain seq x y z
N MET A 1 -22.29 4.13 31.39
CA MET A 1 -21.88 2.84 30.77
C MET A 1 -21.00 3.17 29.58
N GLY A 2 -19.68 3.24 29.76
CA GLY A 2 -18.76 3.48 28.65
C GLY A 2 -18.59 2.18 27.87
N ILE A 3 -19.06 2.15 26.63
CA ILE A 3 -18.79 1.03 25.73
C ILE A 3 -17.28 1.10 25.45
N ILE A 4 -16.51 0.17 25.98
CA ILE A 4 -15.10 0.03 25.64
C ILE A 4 -15.09 -0.46 24.18
N SER A 5 -15.00 0.46 23.23
CA SER A 5 -14.82 0.09 21.83
C SER A 5 -13.44 -0.55 21.68
N ILE A 6 -13.40 -1.82 21.27
CA ILE A 6 -12.14 -2.49 20.94
C ILE A 6 -11.61 -1.82 19.68
N PRO A 7 -10.46 -1.15 19.73
CA PRO A 7 -10.01 -0.38 18.58
C PRO A 7 -9.63 -1.30 17.43
N VAL A 8 -9.98 -0.91 16.21
CA VAL A 8 -9.74 -1.73 15.02
C VAL A 8 -8.23 -1.86 14.80
N ARG A 9 -7.73 -3.09 14.79
CA ARG A 9 -6.34 -3.41 14.48
C ARG A 9 -6.28 -4.04 13.10
N LEU A 10 -5.46 -3.47 12.23
CA LEU A 10 -5.01 -4.14 11.02
C LEU A 10 -3.80 -5.01 11.36
N THR A 11 -3.68 -6.17 10.74
CA THR A 11 -2.41 -6.89 10.64
C THR A 11 -1.45 -6.13 9.70
N LEU A 12 -0.17 -6.50 9.70
CA LEU A 12 0.79 -5.93 8.75
C LEU A 12 0.38 -6.24 7.31
N SER A 13 -0.06 -7.47 7.06
CA SER A 13 -0.54 -7.91 5.74
C SER A 13 -1.79 -7.15 5.29
N GLU A 14 -2.75 -6.92 6.19
CA GLU A 14 -3.95 -6.13 5.89
C GLU A 14 -3.60 -4.66 5.57
N SER A 15 -2.71 -4.03 6.35
CA SER A 15 -2.24 -2.67 6.06
C SER A 15 -1.55 -2.58 4.71
N SER A 16 -0.68 -3.54 4.38
CA SER A 16 0.01 -3.60 3.09
C SER A 16 -0.93 -3.87 1.92
N ALA A 17 -1.92 -4.75 2.09
CA ALA A 17 -2.90 -5.06 1.05
C ALA A 17 -3.75 -3.84 0.69
N VAL A 18 -4.24 -3.10 1.68
CA VAL A 18 -5.04 -1.89 1.43
C VAL A 18 -4.19 -0.79 0.79
N ALA A 19 -2.96 -0.59 1.25
CA ALA A 19 -2.07 0.42 0.67
C ALA A 19 -1.79 0.14 -0.83
N LEU A 20 -1.58 -1.12 -1.20
CA LEU A 20 -1.39 -1.53 -2.59
C LEU A 20 -2.64 -1.32 -3.45
N THR A 21 -3.83 -1.59 -2.91
CA THR A 21 -5.10 -1.33 -3.63
C THR A 21 -5.28 0.16 -3.88
N MET A 22 -5.07 0.99 -2.86
CA MET A 22 -5.16 2.44 -3.00
C MET A 22 -4.16 2.98 -4.01
N ALA A 23 -2.91 2.51 -3.99
CA ALA A 23 -1.90 2.92 -4.97
C ALA A 23 -2.27 2.51 -6.40
N ALA A 24 -2.88 1.34 -6.59
CA ALA A 24 -3.41 0.91 -7.89
C ALA A 24 -4.55 1.83 -8.37
N ASP A 25 -5.47 2.19 -7.48
CA ASP A 25 -6.61 3.05 -7.81
C ASP A 25 -6.17 4.49 -8.12
N GLU A 26 -5.19 5.02 -7.38
CA GLU A 26 -4.59 6.33 -7.63
C GLU A 26 -3.87 6.39 -8.99
N LEU A 27 -3.10 5.36 -9.33
CA LEU A 27 -2.48 5.26 -10.66
C LEU A 27 -3.51 5.18 -11.78
N ALA A 28 -4.59 4.41 -11.58
CA ALA A 28 -5.65 4.26 -12.58
C ALA A 28 -6.50 5.53 -12.75
N ALA A 29 -6.72 6.29 -11.66
CA ALA A 29 -7.54 7.50 -11.67
C ALA A 29 -6.78 8.77 -12.03
N ALA A 30 -5.45 8.69 -12.17
CA ALA A 30 -4.59 9.83 -12.47
C ALA A 30 -4.91 10.45 -13.85
N SER A 31 -5.68 11.53 -13.85
CA SER A 31 -6.17 12.18 -15.08
C SER A 31 -5.27 13.28 -15.64
N ASN A 32 -4.18 13.60 -14.96
CA ASN A 32 -3.21 14.60 -15.39
C ASN A 32 -1.80 14.27 -14.87
N THR A 33 -0.79 14.89 -15.48
CA THR A 33 0.62 14.64 -15.17
C THR A 33 0.98 14.86 -13.70
N ILE A 34 0.40 15.87 -13.04
CA ILE A 34 0.73 16.18 -11.65
C ILE A 34 0.23 15.07 -10.73
N ASN A 35 -1.04 14.68 -10.87
CA ASN A 35 -1.64 13.60 -10.10
C ASN A 35 -0.95 12.26 -10.39
N PHE A 36 -0.57 12.04 -11.65
CA PHE A 36 0.14 10.83 -12.05
C PHE A 36 1.52 10.72 -11.41
N LEU A 37 2.32 11.79 -11.43
CA LEU A 37 3.62 11.81 -10.77
C LEU A 37 3.49 11.63 -9.25
N ALA A 38 2.46 12.21 -8.64
CA ALA A 38 2.18 12.00 -7.22
C ALA A 38 1.83 10.54 -6.90
N ALA A 39 0.94 9.92 -7.69
CA ALA A 39 0.58 8.51 -7.53
C ALA A 39 1.78 7.57 -7.72
N LEU A 40 2.68 7.90 -8.66
CA LEU A 40 3.93 7.15 -8.87
C LEU A 40 4.90 7.28 -7.70
N ASP A 41 5.07 8.47 -7.12
CA ASP A 41 5.90 8.68 -5.94
C ASP A 41 5.36 7.91 -4.73
N THR A 42 4.05 8.00 -4.50
CA THR A 42 3.35 7.21 -3.48
C THR A 42 3.57 5.71 -3.69
N ASN A 43 3.37 5.21 -4.91
CA ASN A 43 3.60 3.81 -5.23
C ASN A 43 5.06 3.42 -4.96
N HIS A 44 6.02 4.23 -5.39
CA HIS A 44 7.44 3.97 -5.18
C HIS A 44 7.79 3.88 -3.69
N ARG A 45 7.31 4.83 -2.87
CA ARG A 45 7.52 4.82 -1.41
C ARG A 45 6.89 3.61 -0.75
N LEU A 46 5.68 3.23 -1.17
CA LEU A 46 5.03 2.02 -0.68
C LEU A 46 5.88 0.76 -0.97
N TRP A 47 6.40 0.65 -2.20
CA TRP A 47 7.20 -0.51 -2.62
C TRP A 47 8.56 -0.59 -1.93
N LEU A 48 9.18 0.55 -1.62
CA LEU A 48 10.35 0.60 -0.74
C LEU A 48 10.04 -0.01 0.63
N THR A 49 9.02 0.51 1.31
CA THR A 49 8.61 0.03 2.63
C THR A 49 8.23 -1.46 2.60
N LEU A 50 7.49 -1.89 1.57
CA LEU A 50 7.03 -3.27 1.43
C LEU A 50 8.18 -4.25 1.16
N SER A 51 9.16 -3.85 0.35
CA SER A 51 10.34 -4.68 0.06
C SER A 51 11.19 -4.89 1.33
N ASP A 52 11.39 -3.83 2.11
CA ASP A 52 12.09 -3.91 3.40
C ASP A 52 11.35 -4.83 4.38
N ILE A 53 10.02 -4.69 4.46
CA ILE A 53 9.17 -5.56 5.29
C ILE A 53 9.29 -7.02 4.85
N ALA A 54 9.21 -7.29 3.54
CA ALA A 54 9.22 -8.66 3.03
C ALA A 54 10.54 -9.35 3.31
N HIS A 55 11.66 -8.64 3.12
CA HIS A 55 13.00 -9.12 3.42
C HIS A 55 13.14 -9.49 4.91
N ASN A 56 12.67 -8.62 5.79
CA ASN A 56 12.81 -8.74 7.24
C ASN A 56 11.83 -9.73 7.88
N SER A 57 10.62 -9.85 7.32
CA SER A 57 9.53 -10.67 7.86
C SER A 57 9.46 -12.08 7.26
N LYS A 58 10.44 -12.46 6.42
CA LYS A 58 10.47 -13.71 5.64
C LYS A 58 9.18 -13.94 4.83
N TRP A 59 8.58 -12.85 4.34
CA TRP A 59 7.44 -13.00 3.44
C TRP A 59 7.93 -13.53 2.10
N THR A 60 7.13 -14.42 1.50
CA THR A 60 7.35 -14.90 0.13
C THR A 60 6.77 -13.93 -0.91
N VAL A 61 5.93 -12.99 -0.46
CA VAL A 61 5.24 -12.00 -1.29
C VAL A 61 5.35 -10.62 -0.64
N PRO A 62 5.74 -9.56 -1.38
CA PRO A 62 6.27 -9.63 -2.74
C PRO A 62 7.63 -10.35 -2.81
N ASP A 63 7.91 -10.98 -3.95
CA ASP A 63 9.25 -11.50 -4.23
C ASP A 63 10.19 -10.38 -4.68
N ARG A 64 11.50 -10.61 -4.54
CA ARG A 64 12.52 -9.61 -4.84
C ARG A 64 12.53 -9.14 -6.30
N ARG A 65 12.29 -10.04 -7.27
CA ARG A 65 12.32 -9.69 -8.70
C ARG A 65 11.17 -8.75 -9.06
N LEU A 66 10.01 -9.00 -8.46
CA LEU A 66 8.83 -8.19 -8.64
C LEU A 66 9.03 -6.81 -8.00
N SER A 67 9.60 -6.73 -6.80
CA SER A 67 10.00 -5.45 -6.19
C SER A 67 11.00 -4.69 -7.07
N ASP A 68 12.05 -5.35 -7.57
CA ASP A 68 13.05 -4.72 -8.44
C ASP A 68 12.43 -4.16 -9.74
N PHE A 69 11.47 -4.89 -10.34
CA PHE A 69 10.74 -4.44 -11.51
C PHE A 69 9.91 -3.18 -11.22
N VAL A 70 9.11 -3.19 -10.15
CA VAL A 70 8.28 -2.04 -9.79
C VAL A 70 9.15 -0.82 -9.50
N MET A 71 10.22 -1.01 -8.74
CA MET A 71 11.16 0.06 -8.38
C MET A 71 11.84 0.66 -9.62
N ALA A 72 12.31 -0.17 -10.55
CA ALA A 72 12.91 0.28 -11.79
C ALA A 72 11.91 1.00 -12.70
N THR A 73 10.66 0.56 -12.73
CA THR A 73 9.60 1.15 -13.57
C THR A 73 9.11 2.47 -12.99
N SER A 74 8.88 2.55 -11.68
CA SER A 74 8.49 3.80 -11.00
C SER A 74 9.60 4.85 -11.06
N HIS A 75 10.88 4.48 -10.98
CA HIS A 75 12.00 5.43 -11.13
C HIS A 75 12.15 5.96 -12.57
N LYS A 76 11.75 5.18 -13.58
CA LYS A 76 11.77 5.61 -14.99
C LYS A 76 10.54 6.42 -15.39
N ALA A 77 9.51 6.42 -14.56
CA ALA A 77 8.27 7.11 -14.83
C ALA A 77 8.49 8.62 -14.97
N GLY A 78 8.03 9.17 -16.09
CA GLY A 78 8.36 10.53 -16.56
C GLY A 78 9.41 10.60 -17.67
N ARG A 79 10.14 9.51 -17.98
CA ARG A 79 11.00 9.38 -19.16
C ARG A 79 10.65 8.12 -19.95
N LYS A 80 9.67 8.22 -20.85
CA LYS A 80 9.25 7.16 -21.79
C LYS A 80 8.59 5.92 -21.17
N THR A 81 7.92 6.06 -20.02
CA THR A 81 7.03 5.00 -19.52
C THR A 81 5.76 5.00 -20.36
N GLY A 82 5.51 3.90 -21.07
CA GLY A 82 4.30 3.71 -21.85
C GLY A 82 3.14 3.21 -20.98
N ASP A 83 1.92 3.40 -21.48
CA ASP A 83 0.69 3.03 -20.77
C ASP A 83 0.68 1.55 -20.35
N ASP A 84 1.19 0.65 -21.20
CA ASP A 84 1.35 -0.79 -20.89
C ASP A 84 2.14 -1.07 -19.60
N GLN A 85 3.17 -0.27 -19.33
CA GLN A 85 3.98 -0.42 -18.11
C GLN A 85 3.22 0.03 -16.87
N ILE A 86 2.36 1.04 -17.03
CA ILE A 86 1.49 1.52 -15.95
C ILE A 86 0.38 0.53 -15.67
N GLU A 87 -0.26 -0.02 -16.70
CA GLU A 87 -1.23 -1.11 -16.55
C GLU A 87 -0.59 -2.32 -15.84
N THR A 88 0.66 -2.64 -16.19
CA THR A 88 1.43 -3.69 -15.51
C THR A 88 1.66 -3.37 -14.04
N LEU A 89 2.04 -2.13 -13.69
CA LEU A 89 2.20 -1.71 -12.28
C LEU A 89 0.89 -1.84 -11.49
N ILE A 90 -0.22 -1.39 -12.07
CA ILE A 90 -1.56 -1.49 -11.47
C ILE A 90 -1.92 -2.96 -11.25
N GLY A 91 -1.69 -3.83 -12.24
CA GLY A 91 -1.91 -5.27 -12.13
C GLY A 91 -1.09 -5.91 -11.02
N ILE A 92 0.20 -5.60 -10.95
CA ILE A 92 1.10 -6.09 -9.91
C ILE A 92 0.61 -5.68 -8.51
N ASN A 93 0.21 -4.42 -8.33
CA ASN A 93 -0.31 -3.94 -7.05
C ASN A 93 -1.56 -4.73 -6.61
N ARG A 94 -2.49 -4.95 -7.54
CA ARG A 94 -3.72 -5.71 -7.27
C ARG A 94 -3.43 -7.17 -6.94
N ASP A 95 -2.53 -7.81 -7.68
CA ASP A 95 -2.15 -9.20 -7.45
C ASP A 95 -1.48 -9.41 -6.09
N VAL A 96 -0.55 -8.52 -5.73
CA VAL A 96 0.18 -8.60 -4.46
C VAL A 96 -0.74 -8.27 -3.30
N SER A 97 -1.66 -7.30 -3.48
CA SER A 97 -2.71 -7.00 -2.52
C SER A 97 -3.58 -8.23 -2.23
N ALA A 98 -4.10 -8.89 -3.28
CA ALA A 98 -4.94 -10.07 -3.13
C ALA A 98 -4.21 -11.22 -2.41
N LYS A 99 -2.93 -11.44 -2.72
CA LYS A 99 -2.09 -12.43 -2.04
C LYS A 99 -1.91 -12.11 -0.55
N LEU A 100 -1.67 -10.84 -0.21
CA LEU A 100 -1.50 -10.39 1.17
C LEU A 100 -2.81 -10.43 1.99
N ALA A 101 -3.95 -10.25 1.33
CA ALA A 101 -5.26 -10.37 1.95
C ALA A 101 -5.69 -11.82 2.22
N GLY A 102 -5.03 -12.82 1.61
CA GLY A 102 -5.20 -14.23 1.99
C GLY A 102 -6.65 -14.74 1.96
N ASN A 103 -7.40 -14.47 0.88
CA ASN A 103 -8.83 -14.78 0.70
C ASN A 103 -9.81 -13.93 1.52
N GLN A 104 -9.35 -12.91 2.25
CA GLN A 104 -10.27 -11.96 2.88
C GLN A 104 -10.96 -11.09 1.82
N ASP A 105 -12.22 -10.70 2.09
CA ASP A 105 -12.95 -9.71 1.31
C ASP A 105 -12.24 -8.35 1.41
N MET A 106 -11.69 -7.88 0.29
CA MET A 106 -10.93 -6.62 0.23
C MET A 106 -11.76 -5.41 0.62
N ASP A 107 -13.06 -5.40 0.35
CA ASP A 107 -13.93 -4.30 0.77
C ASP A 107 -14.05 -4.26 2.30
N ALA A 108 -14.12 -5.44 2.94
CA ALA A 108 -14.12 -5.53 4.39
C ALA A 108 -12.78 -5.10 5.00
N VAL A 109 -11.65 -5.47 4.38
CA VAL A 109 -10.31 -5.04 4.84
C VAL A 109 -10.16 -3.52 4.70
N GLN A 110 -10.61 -2.94 3.58
CA GLN A 110 -10.58 -1.49 3.35
C GLN A 110 -11.48 -0.73 4.32
N ARG A 111 -12.70 -1.21 4.59
CA ARG A 111 -13.58 -0.62 5.62
C ARG A 111 -12.90 -0.61 6.99
N ARG A 112 -12.26 -1.72 7.38
CA ARG A 112 -11.51 -1.80 8.63
C ARG A 112 -10.33 -0.84 8.66
N ALA A 113 -9.64 -0.65 7.54
CA ALA A 113 -8.55 0.30 7.46
C ALA A 113 -9.02 1.74 7.61
N THR A 114 -10.13 2.10 6.96
CA THR A 114 -10.77 3.41 7.13
C THR A 114 -11.18 3.65 8.58
N LEU A 115 -11.77 2.67 9.26
CA LEU A 115 -12.14 2.79 10.67
C LEU A 115 -10.89 2.98 11.56
N ALA A 116 -9.85 2.16 11.36
CA ALA A 116 -8.61 2.27 12.12
C ALA A 116 -7.93 3.64 11.90
N TRP A 117 -7.97 4.17 10.68
CA TRP A 117 -7.49 5.51 10.36
C TRP A 117 -8.34 6.61 11.00
N GLN A 118 -9.67 6.50 11.01
CA GLN A 118 -10.52 7.48 11.69
C GLN A 118 -10.24 7.55 13.19
N GLU A 119 -9.99 6.40 13.83
CA GLU A 119 -9.65 6.31 15.25
C GLU A 119 -8.26 6.87 15.59
N ARG A 120 -7.29 6.77 14.67
CA ARG A 120 -5.85 6.93 15.00
C ARG A 120 -5.04 7.80 14.07
N GLY A 121 -5.37 7.82 12.79
CA GLY A 121 -4.63 8.55 11.76
C GLY A 121 -5.16 9.95 11.53
N ARG A 122 -6.48 10.11 11.43
CA ARG A 122 -7.15 11.41 11.23
C ARG A 122 -6.77 12.46 12.28
N PRO A 123 -6.59 12.15 13.58
CA PRO A 123 -6.13 13.12 14.58
C PRO A 123 -4.77 13.77 14.27
N TYR A 124 -3.93 13.15 13.44
CA TYR A 124 -2.63 13.68 13.01
C TYR A 124 -2.67 14.38 11.65
N GLY A 125 -3.85 14.56 11.05
CA GLY A 125 -4.04 15.25 9.77
C GLY A 125 -3.50 14.50 8.54
N LEU A 126 -3.09 13.23 8.71
CA LEU A 126 -2.58 12.40 7.61
C LEU A 126 -3.72 11.81 6.79
N GLY A 127 -3.59 11.84 5.46
CA GLY A 127 -4.44 11.04 4.57
C GLY A 127 -4.28 9.54 4.83
N LEU A 128 -5.30 8.75 4.49
CA LEU A 128 -5.33 7.30 4.76
C LEU A 128 -4.11 6.58 4.18
N GLU A 129 -3.72 6.87 2.94
CA GLU A 129 -2.58 6.24 2.26
C GLU A 129 -1.25 6.53 2.97
N ARG A 130 -0.94 7.80 3.26
CA ARG A 130 0.23 8.16 4.08
C ARG A 130 0.22 7.54 5.47
N TRP A 131 -0.95 7.46 6.10
CA TRP A 131 -1.09 6.82 7.41
C TRP A 131 -0.82 5.31 7.33
N LEU A 132 -1.28 4.63 6.28
CA LEU A 132 -1.04 3.20 6.09
C LEU A 132 0.45 2.89 5.93
N ILE A 133 1.20 3.69 5.18
CA ILE A 133 2.66 3.53 5.05
C ILE A 133 3.34 3.69 6.42
N ALA A 134 3.00 4.73 7.18
CA ALA A 134 3.55 4.93 8.52
C ALA A 134 3.18 3.80 9.49
N GLU A 135 1.95 3.28 9.40
CA GLU A 135 1.47 2.16 10.21
C GLU A 135 2.18 0.85 9.84
N MET A 136 2.49 0.63 8.55
CA MET A 136 3.31 -0.49 8.08
C MET A 136 4.72 -0.42 8.69
N GLU A 137 5.40 0.72 8.57
CA GLU A 137 6.74 0.93 9.16
C GLU A 137 6.75 0.70 10.67
N ARG A 138 5.76 1.25 11.37
CA ARG A 138 5.61 1.09 12.82
C ARG A 138 5.44 -0.37 13.21
N LYS A 139 4.58 -1.11 12.50
CA LYS A 139 4.34 -2.55 12.77
C LYS A 139 5.57 -3.40 12.43
N ALA A 140 6.30 -3.07 11.38
CA ALA A 140 7.52 -3.77 10.99
C ALA A 140 8.57 -3.71 12.11
N ARG A 141 8.78 -2.53 12.69
CA ARG A 141 9.72 -2.32 13.81
C ARG A 141 9.37 -3.08 15.08
N ILE A 142 8.09 -3.37 15.33
CA ILE A 142 7.62 -4.09 16.54
C ILE A 142 7.78 -5.61 16.39
N ARG A 143 7.94 -6.13 15.17
CA ARG A 143 8.11 -7.57 14.92
C ARG A 143 9.57 -8.05 14.97
N HIS A 144 10.52 -7.13 15.15
CA HIS A 144 11.93 -7.39 15.43
C HIS A 144 12.19 -7.40 16.94
#